data_AF-A0A096XTG8-F1
#
_entry.id   AF-A0A096XTG8-F1
#
_cell.length_a   1.000
_cell.length_b   1.000
_cell.length_c   1.000
_cell.angle_alpha   90.00
_cell.angle_beta   90.00
_cell.angle_gamma   90.00
#
_symmetry.space_group_name_H-M   'P 1'
#
loop_
_entity.id
_entity.type
_entity.pdbx_description
1 polymer ?
#
loop_
_entity_poly.entity_id
_entity_poly.type
_entity_poly.pdbx_seq_one_letter_code
_entity_poly.pdbx_strand_id
1 'polypeptide(L)'
;EYFAYQMKFDTVHGRPKYTVEVAKSSPEVKKPDVLVVNGHRILCVKAQRNPADLPWGKLGVDYVIESTGLFTNKAKAEGHVKGGAKKVVISAPASGGAKTIVMGVNQHEYDPSKHHVVSNASCTTNCLAPIVHVLTKENFGIETGLMTTIHSYTATQKTVDGVSIKDWRGGRAAAVNIIPSTTGAAKAVGMVIPSTKGKLAGMSFRVPTPDVSVVDLTFRATRDTSIQEIDAALKKASKTYMKGILG
;
A
#
# COMPACT_ATOMS: atom_id res chain seq x y z
N GLU A 1 0.70 -9.94 -24.69
CA GLU A 1 0.74 -8.65 -25.44
C GLU A 1 0.19 -7.48 -24.65
N TYR A 2 -1.08 -7.50 -24.21
CA TYR A 2 -1.67 -6.37 -23.47
C TYR A 2 -0.90 -5.98 -22.19
N PHE A 3 -0.44 -6.97 -21.40
CA PHE A 3 0.44 -6.70 -20.24
C PHE A 3 1.74 -5.99 -20.63
N ALA A 4 2.36 -6.39 -21.75
CA ALA A 4 3.58 -5.72 -22.22
C ALA A 4 3.31 -4.27 -22.65
N TYR A 5 2.13 -4.00 -23.24
CA TYR A 5 1.70 -2.63 -23.54
C TYR A 5 1.55 -1.80 -22.26
N GLN A 6 0.85 -2.30 -21.24
CA GLN A 6 0.68 -1.62 -19.95
C GLN A 6 2.03 -1.33 -19.27
N MET A 7 3.00 -2.25 -19.32
CA MET A 7 4.33 -2.04 -18.74
C MET A 7 5.19 -1.05 -19.51
N LYS A 8 4.95 -0.87 -20.82
CA LYS A 8 5.72 0.03 -21.69
C LYS A 8 5.28 1.49 -21.61
N PHE A 9 4.01 1.73 -21.30
CA PHE A 9 3.40 3.05 -21.39
C PHE A 9 2.62 3.37 -20.12
N ASP A 10 3.19 4.22 -19.28
CA ASP A 10 2.53 4.77 -18.10
C ASP A 10 2.34 6.29 -18.24
N THR A 11 1.12 6.76 -18.00
CA THR A 11 0.74 8.18 -18.15
C THR A 11 1.48 9.09 -17.17
N VAL A 12 1.79 8.61 -15.96
CA VAL A 12 2.42 9.38 -14.90
C VAL A 12 3.92 9.12 -14.85
N HIS A 13 4.32 7.85 -14.89
CA HIS A 13 5.70 7.41 -14.64
C HIS A 13 6.54 7.26 -15.92
N GLY A 14 5.95 7.48 -17.09
CA GLY A 14 6.65 7.48 -18.38
C GLY A 14 6.99 6.07 -18.89
N ARG A 15 8.13 5.97 -19.59
CA ARG A 15 8.58 4.70 -20.21
C ARG A 15 9.56 3.95 -19.30
N PRO A 16 9.51 2.61 -19.28
CA PRO A 16 10.45 1.82 -18.49
C PRO A 16 11.88 1.93 -19.02
N LYS A 17 12.85 1.74 -18.12
CA LYS A 17 14.29 1.61 -18.46
C LYS A 17 14.71 0.17 -18.74
N TYR A 18 13.76 -0.74 -18.90
CA TYR A 18 13.96 -2.17 -19.14
C TYR A 18 13.24 -2.60 -20.41
N THR A 19 13.69 -3.71 -21.01
CA THR A 19 13.01 -4.28 -22.17
C THR A 19 11.80 -5.09 -21.73
N VAL A 20 10.75 -5.07 -22.54
CA VAL A 20 9.56 -5.89 -22.32
C VAL A 20 9.14 -6.54 -23.65
N GLU A 21 9.19 -7.85 -23.67
CA GLU A 21 8.84 -8.69 -24.81
C GLU A 21 7.79 -9.72 -24.40
N VAL A 22 7.28 -10.46 -25.38
CA VAL A 22 6.30 -11.52 -25.15
C VAL A 22 6.73 -12.79 -25.86
N ALA A 23 6.49 -13.93 -25.22
CA ALA A 23 6.78 -15.24 -25.75
C ALA A 23 5.63 -16.21 -25.47
N LYS A 24 5.68 -17.37 -26.10
CA LYS A 24 4.81 -18.51 -25.78
C LYS A 24 5.50 -19.44 -24.79
N SER A 25 4.73 -20.04 -23.90
CA SER A 25 5.17 -21.13 -23.02
C SER A 25 5.30 -22.46 -23.77
N SER A 26 4.43 -22.69 -24.77
CA SER A 26 4.48 -23.85 -25.67
C SER A 26 4.04 -23.49 -27.10
N PRO A 27 4.34 -24.30 -28.12
CA PRO A 27 3.86 -24.06 -29.49
C PRO A 27 2.32 -24.05 -29.63
N GLU A 28 1.64 -24.77 -28.74
CA GLU A 28 0.19 -25.00 -28.78
C GLU A 28 -0.64 -23.80 -28.29
N VAL A 29 -0.05 -22.90 -27.49
CA VAL A 29 -0.80 -21.74 -27.01
C VAL A 29 -1.08 -20.75 -28.15
N LYS A 30 -2.34 -20.31 -28.25
CA LYS A 30 -2.79 -19.45 -29.35
C LYS A 30 -2.14 -18.06 -29.33
N LYS A 31 -1.99 -17.47 -28.16
CA LYS A 31 -1.41 -16.13 -27.94
C LYS A 31 -0.23 -16.20 -26.97
N PRO A 32 0.73 -15.26 -27.03
CA PRO A 32 1.81 -15.16 -26.05
C PRO A 32 1.27 -15.03 -24.61
N ASP A 33 1.71 -15.94 -23.74
CA ASP A 33 1.35 -16.06 -22.32
C ASP A 33 2.54 -15.90 -21.38
N VAL A 34 3.72 -15.57 -21.91
CA VAL A 34 4.93 -15.28 -21.14
C VAL A 34 5.36 -13.84 -21.43
N LEU A 35 5.60 -13.05 -20.38
CA LEU A 35 6.35 -11.79 -20.46
C LEU A 35 7.85 -12.09 -20.34
N VAL A 36 8.67 -11.38 -21.10
CA VAL A 36 10.13 -11.46 -21.00
C VAL A 36 10.65 -10.06 -20.68
N VAL A 37 11.20 -9.88 -19.48
CA VAL A 37 11.69 -8.59 -18.97
C VAL A 37 13.19 -8.73 -18.72
N ASN A 38 14.02 -8.01 -19.49
CA ASN A 38 15.49 -8.16 -19.45
C ASN A 38 15.95 -9.63 -19.52
N GLY A 39 15.30 -10.44 -20.36
CA GLY A 39 15.57 -11.88 -20.48
C GLY A 39 14.89 -12.77 -19.43
N HIS A 40 14.36 -12.21 -18.33
CA HIS A 40 13.64 -12.97 -17.31
C HIS A 40 12.22 -13.29 -17.76
N ARG A 41 11.85 -14.57 -17.74
CA ARG A 41 10.54 -15.08 -18.19
C ARG A 41 9.52 -15.10 -17.04
N ILE A 42 8.34 -14.53 -17.26
CA ILE A 42 7.26 -14.41 -16.28
C ILE A 42 5.97 -14.95 -16.92
N LEU A 43 5.42 -16.02 -16.35
CA LEU A 43 4.21 -16.66 -16.87
C LEU A 43 2.95 -15.90 -16.46
N CYS A 44 2.08 -15.58 -17.41
CA CYS A 44 0.77 -15.00 -17.17
C CYS A 44 -0.25 -16.09 -16.86
N VAL A 45 -0.59 -16.25 -15.58
CA VAL A 45 -1.57 -17.24 -15.12
C VAL A 45 -2.99 -16.67 -15.20
N LYS A 46 -3.97 -17.51 -15.55
CA LYS A 46 -5.38 -17.12 -15.57
C LYS A 46 -5.88 -16.85 -14.15
N ALA A 47 -6.49 -15.69 -13.95
CA ALA A 47 -7.09 -15.32 -12.68
C ALA A 47 -8.19 -16.30 -12.25
N GLN A 48 -8.30 -16.53 -10.95
CA GLN A 48 -9.32 -17.38 -10.32
C GLN A 48 -10.21 -16.55 -9.41
N ARG A 49 -11.47 -16.99 -9.25
CA ARG A 49 -12.40 -16.36 -8.31
C ARG A 49 -12.03 -16.65 -6.86
N ASN A 50 -11.47 -17.83 -6.60
CA ASN A 50 -11.00 -18.26 -5.29
C ASN A 50 -9.47 -18.41 -5.30
N PRO A 51 -8.74 -17.73 -4.40
CA PRO A 51 -7.28 -17.84 -4.32
C PRO A 51 -6.74 -19.25 -4.11
N ALA A 52 -7.53 -20.17 -3.54
CA ALA A 52 -7.15 -21.56 -3.32
C ALA A 52 -7.05 -22.38 -4.61
N ASP A 53 -7.70 -21.94 -5.68
CA ASP A 53 -7.68 -22.64 -6.99
C ASP A 53 -6.44 -22.24 -7.82
N LEU A 54 -5.61 -21.32 -7.32
CA LEU A 54 -4.38 -20.91 -7.99
C LEU A 54 -3.29 -21.97 -7.82
N PRO A 55 -2.54 -22.30 -8.89
CA PRO A 55 -1.60 -23.42 -8.89
C PRO A 55 -0.22 -23.04 -8.30
N TRP A 56 -0.16 -22.31 -7.18
CA TRP A 56 1.09 -21.79 -6.63
C TRP A 56 2.11 -22.87 -6.31
N GLY A 57 1.69 -23.97 -5.68
CA GLY A 57 2.57 -25.10 -5.39
C GLY A 57 3.14 -25.75 -6.65
N LYS A 58 2.33 -25.88 -7.71
CA LYS A 58 2.77 -26.44 -9.00
C LYS A 58 3.77 -25.53 -9.71
N LEU A 59 3.64 -24.21 -9.51
CA LEU A 59 4.52 -23.21 -10.09
C LEU A 59 5.77 -22.94 -9.23
N GLY A 60 5.88 -23.55 -8.04
CA GLY A 60 6.99 -23.31 -7.12
C GLY A 60 7.01 -21.89 -6.53
N VAL A 61 5.84 -21.24 -6.40
CA VAL A 61 5.74 -19.87 -5.90
C VAL A 61 5.68 -19.86 -4.37
N ASP A 62 6.73 -19.37 -3.72
CA ASP A 62 6.79 -19.27 -2.26
C ASP A 62 6.10 -18.01 -1.70
N TYR A 63 6.25 -16.88 -2.38
CA TYR A 63 5.74 -15.58 -1.95
C TYR A 63 4.75 -15.03 -2.96
N VAL A 64 3.57 -14.64 -2.49
CA VAL A 64 2.51 -14.03 -3.29
C VAL A 64 2.25 -12.61 -2.81
N ILE A 65 2.21 -11.67 -3.75
CA ILE A 65 1.74 -10.30 -3.50
C ILE A 65 0.27 -10.23 -3.90
N GLU A 66 -0.61 -10.07 -2.91
CA GLU A 66 -2.04 -9.95 -3.12
C GLU A 66 -2.41 -8.49 -3.38
N SER A 67 -2.67 -8.18 -4.65
CA SER A 67 -2.93 -6.82 -5.16
C SER A 67 -4.22 -6.69 -5.96
N THR A 68 -5.15 -7.66 -5.84
CA THR A 68 -6.47 -7.56 -6.47
C THR A 68 -7.39 -6.57 -5.77
N GLY A 69 -7.16 -6.33 -4.47
CA GLY A 69 -8.03 -5.54 -3.60
C GLY A 69 -9.30 -6.27 -3.14
N LEU A 70 -9.53 -7.51 -3.61
CA LEU A 70 -10.71 -8.32 -3.28
C LEU A 70 -10.49 -9.22 -2.05
N PHE A 71 -9.23 -9.57 -1.78
CA PHE A 71 -8.83 -10.52 -0.73
C PHE A 71 -8.10 -9.83 0.44
N THR A 72 -8.60 -8.67 0.89
CA THR A 72 -8.02 -7.94 2.04
C THR A 72 -8.36 -8.53 3.39
N ASN A 73 -9.24 -9.54 3.46
CA ASN A 73 -9.50 -10.29 4.68
C ASN A 73 -8.51 -11.45 4.80
N LYS A 74 -7.87 -11.61 5.96
CA LYS A 74 -6.85 -12.64 6.22
C LYS A 74 -7.31 -14.04 5.79
N ALA A 75 -8.49 -14.48 6.22
CA ALA A 75 -9.00 -15.82 5.93
C ALA A 75 -9.22 -16.06 4.43
N LYS A 76 -9.53 -15.00 3.66
CA LYS A 76 -9.65 -15.08 2.20
C LYS A 76 -8.26 -15.15 1.53
N ALA A 77 -7.33 -14.31 1.96
CA ALA A 77 -5.95 -14.30 1.45
C ALA A 77 -5.19 -15.61 1.79
N GLU A 78 -5.52 -16.28 2.89
CA GLU A 78 -5.01 -17.61 3.24
C GLU A 78 -5.34 -18.67 2.17
N GLY A 79 -6.30 -18.40 1.27
CA GLY A 79 -6.51 -19.23 0.09
C GLY A 79 -5.24 -19.39 -0.76
N HIS A 80 -4.38 -18.37 -0.88
CA HIS A 80 -3.11 -18.53 -1.59
C HIS A 80 -2.18 -19.55 -0.92
N VAL A 81 -2.19 -19.62 0.41
CA VAL A 81 -1.41 -20.63 1.15
C VAL A 81 -1.95 -22.02 0.84
N LYS A 82 -3.28 -22.18 0.78
CA LYS A 82 -3.92 -23.44 0.35
C LYS A 82 -3.61 -23.80 -1.11
N GLY A 83 -3.43 -22.81 -1.98
CA GLY A 83 -2.96 -23.00 -3.36
C GLY A 83 -1.48 -23.41 -3.47
N GLY A 84 -0.76 -23.45 -2.35
CA GLY A 84 0.62 -23.94 -2.26
C GLY A 84 1.68 -22.85 -2.09
N ALA A 85 1.30 -21.58 -1.91
CA ALA A 85 2.25 -20.54 -1.52
C ALA A 85 2.64 -20.67 -0.04
N LYS A 86 3.83 -20.18 0.34
CA LYS A 86 4.28 -20.18 1.75
C LYS A 86 3.89 -18.90 2.49
N LYS A 87 3.95 -17.75 1.80
CA LYS A 87 3.74 -16.43 2.38
C LYS A 87 2.92 -15.53 1.46
N VAL A 88 2.10 -14.66 2.07
CA VAL A 88 1.27 -13.68 1.37
C VAL A 88 1.50 -12.29 1.94
N VAL A 89 1.74 -11.32 1.06
CA VAL A 89 1.77 -9.89 1.40
C VAL A 89 0.58 -9.21 0.74
N ILE A 90 -0.37 -8.76 1.56
CA ILE A 90 -1.51 -7.96 1.10
C ILE A 90 -1.02 -6.52 0.90
N SER A 91 -1.17 -5.99 -0.31
CA SER A 91 -0.72 -4.63 -0.68
C SER A 91 -1.70 -3.51 -0.27
N ALA A 92 -2.50 -3.76 0.77
CA ALA A 92 -3.53 -2.87 1.29
C ALA A 92 -3.79 -3.18 2.78
N PRO A 93 -4.48 -2.29 3.54
CA PRO A 93 -4.90 -2.58 4.90
C PRO A 93 -5.74 -3.85 4.96
N ALA A 94 -5.33 -4.79 5.80
CA ALA A 94 -6.02 -6.05 5.96
C ALA A 94 -6.98 -6.07 7.16
N SER A 95 -7.96 -6.97 7.10
CA SER A 95 -8.88 -7.30 8.19
C SER A 95 -8.71 -8.76 8.64
N GLY A 96 -9.28 -9.13 9.79
CA GLY A 96 -9.21 -10.51 10.29
C GLY A 96 -7.88 -10.89 10.95
N GLY A 97 -7.16 -9.91 11.51
CA GLY A 97 -5.98 -10.17 12.35
C GLY A 97 -4.71 -10.54 11.57
N ALA A 98 -4.56 -10.10 10.32
CA ALA A 98 -3.26 -10.16 9.64
C ALA A 98 -2.29 -9.15 10.29
N LYS A 99 -1.01 -9.52 10.42
CA LYS A 99 -0.01 -8.62 10.98
C LYS A 99 0.26 -7.48 9.99
N THR A 100 0.04 -6.24 10.42
CA THR A 100 0.41 -5.04 9.66
C THR A 100 1.87 -4.69 9.93
N ILE A 101 2.63 -4.50 8.85
CA ILE A 101 4.04 -4.14 8.87
C ILE A 101 4.24 -2.88 8.06
N VAL A 102 5.01 -1.93 8.60
CA VAL A 102 5.50 -0.73 7.92
C VAL A 102 7.01 -0.71 7.99
N MET A 103 7.64 -0.60 6.82
CA MET A 103 9.10 -0.58 6.69
C MET A 103 9.70 0.68 7.35
N GLY A 104 10.83 0.50 8.04
CA GLY A 104 11.47 1.56 8.85
C GLY A 104 10.83 1.79 10.22
N VAL A 105 9.68 1.17 10.51
CA VAL A 105 8.93 1.40 11.75
C VAL A 105 8.87 0.12 12.60
N ASN A 106 8.22 -0.94 12.11
CA ASN A 106 7.96 -2.15 12.90
C ASN A 106 8.26 -3.46 12.15
N GLN A 107 8.98 -3.42 11.03
CA GLN A 107 9.30 -4.60 10.22
C GLN A 107 10.08 -5.69 10.96
N HIS A 108 10.81 -5.33 12.01
CA HIS A 108 11.51 -6.25 12.88
C HIS A 108 10.55 -7.11 13.74
N GLU A 109 9.28 -6.73 13.86
CA GLU A 109 8.24 -7.53 14.54
C GLU A 109 7.73 -8.69 13.68
N TYR A 110 8.24 -8.86 12.46
CA TYR A 110 7.91 -10.00 11.61
C TYR A 110 8.44 -11.31 12.22
N ASP A 111 7.53 -12.20 12.61
CA ASP A 111 7.83 -13.56 13.05
C ASP A 111 7.57 -14.56 11.91
N PRO A 112 8.61 -15.17 11.32
CA PRO A 112 8.47 -16.14 10.24
C PRO A 112 7.61 -17.37 10.59
N SER A 113 7.52 -17.74 11.86
CA SER A 113 6.72 -18.88 12.31
C SER A 113 5.24 -18.57 12.48
N LYS A 114 4.87 -17.29 12.66
CA LYS A 114 3.49 -16.87 12.93
C LYS A 114 2.86 -16.11 11.76
N HIS A 115 3.64 -15.25 11.12
CA HIS A 115 3.15 -14.29 10.14
C HIS A 115 3.22 -14.88 8.72
N HIS A 116 2.19 -15.63 8.33
CA HIS A 116 2.08 -16.22 6.99
C HIS A 116 1.35 -15.32 6.00
N VAL A 117 0.40 -14.54 6.51
CA VAL A 117 -0.33 -13.52 5.76
C VAL A 117 -0.16 -12.20 6.49
N VAL A 118 0.49 -11.25 5.84
CA VAL A 118 0.81 -9.91 6.38
C VAL A 118 0.22 -8.82 5.49
N SER A 119 0.10 -7.62 6.03
CA SER A 119 -0.34 -6.42 5.31
C SER A 119 0.80 -5.40 5.29
N ASN A 120 1.07 -4.81 4.13
CA ASN A 120 1.98 -3.67 3.99
C ASN A 120 1.27 -2.32 4.25
N ALA A 121 0.15 -2.34 4.99
CA ALA A 121 -0.70 -1.18 5.27
C ALA A 121 -1.21 -0.47 3.99
N SER A 122 -1.50 0.84 4.08
CA SER A 122 -1.82 1.70 2.93
C SER A 122 -0.68 2.65 2.60
N CYS A 123 -0.73 3.29 1.43
CA CYS A 123 0.18 4.38 1.07
C CYS A 123 0.17 5.51 2.11
N THR A 124 -1.00 5.97 2.56
CA THR A 124 -1.11 7.03 3.58
C THR A 124 -0.55 6.58 4.94
N THR A 125 -0.76 5.33 5.37
CA THR A 125 -0.14 4.83 6.61
C THR A 125 1.38 4.78 6.48
N ASN A 126 1.92 4.35 5.32
CA ASN A 126 3.36 4.34 5.07
C ASN A 126 3.96 5.76 4.99
N CYS A 127 3.17 6.79 4.67
CA CYS A 127 3.60 8.18 4.75
C CYS A 127 3.57 8.73 6.19
N LEU A 128 2.48 8.49 6.92
CA LEU A 128 2.29 9.04 8.27
C LEU A 128 3.13 8.33 9.35
N ALA A 129 3.24 7.00 9.28
CA ALA A 129 3.90 6.22 10.33
C ALA A 129 5.39 6.56 10.51
N PRO A 130 6.21 6.79 9.47
CA PRO A 130 7.58 7.26 9.63
C PRO A 130 7.70 8.56 10.42
N ILE A 131 6.85 9.56 10.15
CA ILE A 131 6.83 10.83 10.86
C ILE A 131 6.48 10.60 12.34
N VAL A 132 5.41 9.87 12.61
CA VAL A 132 4.98 9.54 13.98
C VAL A 132 6.06 8.73 14.70
N HIS A 133 6.73 7.80 14.02
CA HIS A 133 7.82 7.02 14.58
C HIS A 133 8.96 7.91 15.07
N VAL A 134 9.41 8.86 14.24
CA VAL A 134 10.44 9.84 14.65
C VAL A 134 9.95 10.66 15.84
N LEU A 135 8.73 11.20 15.81
CA LEU A 135 8.18 12.00 16.91
C LEU A 135 8.14 11.22 18.24
N THR A 136 7.78 9.94 18.18
CA THR A 136 7.77 9.08 19.38
C THR A 136 9.17 8.68 19.85
N LYS A 137 10.10 8.42 18.92
CA LYS A 137 11.45 7.94 19.22
C LYS A 137 12.38 9.04 19.75
N GLU A 138 12.17 10.27 19.29
CA GLU A 138 12.91 11.46 19.73
C GLU A 138 12.25 12.14 20.95
N ASN A 139 11.34 11.44 21.63
CA ASN A 139 10.68 11.88 22.87
C ASN A 139 9.94 13.23 22.77
N PHE A 140 9.48 13.64 21.59
CA PHE A 140 8.46 14.71 21.47
C PHE A 140 7.09 14.19 21.93
N GLY A 141 6.81 12.93 21.58
CA GLY A 141 5.56 12.25 21.87
C GLY A 141 4.38 12.79 21.07
N ILE A 142 3.25 12.09 21.19
CA ILE A 142 1.96 12.53 20.66
C ILE A 142 0.94 12.34 21.76
N GLU A 143 0.34 13.44 22.21
CA GLU A 143 -0.79 13.42 23.14
C GLU A 143 -2.10 13.16 22.37
N THR A 144 -2.35 13.97 21.34
CA THR A 144 -3.45 13.82 20.38
C THR A 144 -3.00 14.33 19.01
N GLY A 145 -3.60 13.83 17.94
CA GLY A 145 -3.34 14.33 16.60
C GLY A 145 -4.46 14.06 15.61
N LEU A 146 -4.60 14.99 14.68
CA LEU A 146 -5.51 14.91 13.54
C LEU A 146 -4.69 15.03 12.27
N MET A 147 -4.98 14.18 11.29
CA MET A 147 -4.39 14.29 9.97
C MET A 147 -5.44 14.49 8.89
N THR A 148 -5.09 15.29 7.90
CA THR A 148 -5.77 15.39 6.62
C THR A 148 -4.82 14.91 5.53
N THR A 149 -5.29 14.09 4.60
CA THR A 149 -4.50 13.79 3.39
C THR A 149 -5.18 14.41 2.18
N ILE A 150 -4.44 15.26 1.47
CA ILE A 150 -4.84 15.75 0.16
C ILE A 150 -4.35 14.71 -0.84
N HIS A 151 -5.28 13.94 -1.36
CA HIS A 151 -5.01 12.67 -2.02
C HIS A 151 -5.40 12.75 -3.50
N SER A 152 -4.54 12.27 -4.38
CA SER A 152 -4.89 12.10 -5.80
C SER A 152 -6.07 11.13 -5.98
N TYR A 153 -6.84 11.27 -7.06
CA TYR A 153 -7.87 10.28 -7.33
C TYR A 153 -7.24 8.93 -7.70
N THR A 154 -7.98 7.84 -7.54
CA THR A 154 -7.48 6.47 -7.79
C THR A 154 -8.46 5.69 -8.66
N ALA A 155 -8.10 4.46 -9.02
CA ALA A 155 -8.90 3.57 -9.86
C ALA A 155 -10.30 3.23 -9.29
N THR A 156 -10.57 3.51 -8.01
CA THR A 156 -11.90 3.30 -7.42
C THR A 156 -12.91 4.40 -7.75
N GLN A 157 -12.44 5.61 -8.09
CA GLN A 157 -13.28 6.75 -8.41
C GLN A 157 -13.82 6.66 -9.85
N LYS A 158 -14.73 7.58 -10.21
CA LYS A 158 -15.45 7.55 -11.48
C LYS A 158 -15.07 8.77 -12.33
N THR A 159 -15.02 8.58 -13.65
CA THR A 159 -14.71 9.65 -14.61
C THR A 159 -15.80 10.71 -14.64
N VAL A 160 -17.06 10.26 -14.60
CA VAL A 160 -18.27 11.07 -14.47
C VAL A 160 -19.09 10.60 -13.26
N ASP A 161 -20.13 11.35 -12.89
CA ASP A 161 -21.02 10.96 -11.81
C ASP A 161 -21.61 9.55 -12.05
N GLY A 162 -21.52 8.67 -11.05
CA GLY A 162 -21.91 7.27 -11.18
C GLY A 162 -22.18 6.56 -9.86
N VAL A 163 -22.56 5.29 -9.96
CA VAL A 163 -23.01 4.50 -8.81
C VAL A 163 -21.84 4.15 -7.88
N SER A 164 -21.95 4.54 -6.61
CA SER A 164 -21.05 4.15 -5.53
C SER A 164 -21.81 4.01 -4.22
N ILE A 165 -22.47 2.86 -4.03
CA ILE A 165 -23.42 2.63 -2.91
C ILE A 165 -22.73 2.72 -1.54
N LYS A 166 -21.45 2.34 -1.45
CA LYS A 166 -20.67 2.33 -0.21
C LYS A 166 -19.99 3.67 0.12
N ASP A 167 -19.86 4.57 -0.86
CA ASP A 167 -19.23 5.88 -0.73
C ASP A 167 -19.86 6.84 -1.74
N TRP A 168 -20.97 7.46 -1.35
CA TRP A 168 -21.76 8.30 -2.26
C TRP A 168 -20.94 9.47 -2.82
N ARG A 169 -20.12 10.09 -1.97
CA ARG A 169 -19.23 11.19 -2.37
C ARG A 169 -18.19 10.69 -3.38
N GLY A 170 -17.63 9.51 -3.18
CA GLY A 170 -16.69 8.87 -4.11
C GLY A 170 -17.28 8.48 -5.48
N GLY A 171 -18.61 8.48 -5.64
CA GLY A 171 -19.28 8.26 -6.92
C GLY A 171 -19.31 9.49 -7.83
N ARG A 172 -18.95 10.67 -7.32
CA ARG A 172 -18.93 11.92 -8.09
C ARG A 172 -17.72 11.97 -9.04
N ALA A 173 -17.84 12.75 -10.12
CA ALA A 173 -16.81 12.92 -11.13
C ALA A 173 -15.47 13.38 -10.51
N ALA A 174 -14.45 12.52 -10.57
CA ALA A 174 -13.23 12.66 -9.77
C ALA A 174 -12.34 13.83 -10.19
N ALA A 175 -12.21 14.07 -11.49
CA ALA A 175 -11.27 15.04 -12.06
C ALA A 175 -11.77 16.50 -12.00
N VAL A 176 -12.94 16.75 -11.41
CA VAL A 176 -13.57 18.09 -11.35
C VAL A 176 -14.14 18.41 -9.98
N ASN A 177 -13.81 17.63 -8.94
CA ASN A 177 -14.31 17.83 -7.59
C ASN A 177 -13.19 17.71 -6.55
N ILE A 178 -13.40 18.38 -5.41
CA ILE A 178 -12.73 18.05 -4.15
C ILE A 178 -13.69 17.15 -3.36
N ILE A 179 -13.33 15.88 -3.18
CA ILE A 179 -14.23 14.86 -2.61
C ILE A 179 -13.76 14.48 -1.19
N PRO A 180 -14.46 14.90 -0.12
CA PRO A 180 -14.11 14.50 1.24
C PRO A 180 -14.43 13.02 1.47
N SER A 181 -13.53 12.29 2.12
CA SER A 181 -13.70 10.87 2.45
C SER A 181 -13.06 10.54 3.81
N THR A 182 -13.61 9.56 4.52
CA THR A 182 -13.02 9.04 5.76
C THR A 182 -11.79 8.19 5.45
N THR A 183 -10.86 8.06 6.40
CA THR A 183 -9.68 7.20 6.23
C THR A 183 -9.35 6.43 7.51
N GLY A 184 -8.90 5.18 7.34
CA GLY A 184 -8.38 4.35 8.42
C GLY A 184 -6.89 4.54 8.69
N ALA A 185 -6.18 5.37 7.90
CA ALA A 185 -4.72 5.44 7.93
C ALA A 185 -4.16 5.86 9.29
N ALA A 186 -4.69 6.94 9.88
CA ALA A 186 -4.31 7.43 11.21
C ALA A 186 -4.54 6.38 12.30
N LYS A 187 -5.69 5.69 12.25
CA LYS A 187 -6.01 4.60 13.18
C LYS A 187 -5.05 3.42 13.03
N ALA A 188 -4.63 3.10 11.80
CA ALA A 188 -3.69 2.03 11.51
C ALA A 188 -2.27 2.32 12.05
N VAL A 189 -1.88 3.60 12.18
CA VAL A 189 -0.62 3.94 12.87
C VAL A 189 -0.59 3.40 14.29
N GLY A 190 -1.69 3.45 15.02
CA GLY A 190 -1.79 2.86 16.36
C GLY A 190 -1.66 1.34 16.43
N MET A 191 -1.74 0.63 15.29
CA MET A 191 -1.45 -0.82 15.23
C MET A 191 0.05 -1.09 15.04
N VAL A 192 0.76 -0.16 14.40
CA VAL A 192 2.18 -0.24 14.05
C VAL A 192 3.05 0.40 15.13
N ILE A 193 2.52 1.42 15.81
CA ILE A 193 3.13 2.15 16.92
C ILE A 193 2.12 2.12 18.08
N PRO A 194 2.12 1.07 18.92
CA PRO A 194 1.08 0.86 19.93
C PRO A 194 0.91 2.01 20.93
N SER A 195 1.98 2.78 21.20
CA SER A 195 1.95 3.96 22.10
C SER A 195 1.07 5.12 21.60
N THR A 196 0.66 5.10 20.33
CA THR A 196 -0.25 6.10 19.72
C THR A 196 -1.66 5.57 19.47
N LYS A 197 -1.98 4.37 19.97
CA LYS A 197 -3.32 3.77 19.83
C LYS A 197 -4.39 4.68 20.43
N GLY A 198 -5.39 5.03 19.62
CA GLY A 198 -6.51 5.89 20.04
C GLY A 198 -6.19 7.40 20.08
N LYS A 199 -4.96 7.81 19.77
CA LYS A 199 -4.55 9.22 19.82
C LYS A 199 -4.63 9.94 18.47
N LEU A 200 -4.72 9.18 17.38
CA LEU A 200 -4.69 9.70 16.01
C LEU A 200 -5.98 9.36 15.26
N ALA A 201 -6.57 10.37 14.63
CA ALA A 201 -7.68 10.24 13.69
C ALA A 201 -7.43 11.09 12.44
N GLY A 202 -8.24 10.93 11.40
CA GLY A 202 -8.06 11.73 10.20
C GLY A 202 -9.10 11.56 9.12
N MET A 203 -8.97 12.41 8.10
CA MET A 203 -9.80 12.39 6.90
C MET A 203 -8.95 12.57 5.64
N SER A 204 -9.59 12.50 4.48
CA SER A 204 -8.96 12.74 3.19
C SER A 204 -9.82 13.67 2.34
N PHE A 205 -9.16 14.45 1.50
CA PHE A 205 -9.77 15.15 0.37
C PHE A 205 -9.16 14.60 -0.90
N ARG A 206 -9.98 13.94 -1.73
CA ARG A 206 -9.55 13.48 -3.05
C ARG A 206 -9.64 14.64 -4.02
N VAL A 207 -8.55 14.94 -4.72
CA VAL A 207 -8.42 16.11 -5.60
C VAL A 207 -8.06 15.71 -7.04
N PRO A 208 -8.26 16.62 -8.04
CA PRO A 208 -8.03 16.35 -9.47
C PRO A 208 -6.57 16.18 -9.92
N THR A 209 -5.76 15.42 -9.21
CA THR A 209 -4.41 15.04 -9.60
C THR A 209 -4.34 13.52 -9.82
N PRO A 210 -3.61 13.03 -10.85
CA PRO A 210 -3.59 11.61 -11.19
C PRO A 210 -2.66 10.76 -10.29
N ASP A 211 -1.68 11.37 -9.65
CA ASP A 211 -0.75 10.74 -8.70
C ASP A 211 -0.09 11.79 -7.80
N VAL A 212 0.64 11.34 -6.77
CA VAL A 212 1.21 12.09 -5.66
C VAL A 212 0.13 12.57 -4.69
N SER A 213 0.45 12.58 -3.40
CA SER A 213 -0.45 12.99 -2.33
C SER A 213 0.37 13.54 -1.18
N VAL A 214 -0.27 14.27 -0.27
CA VAL A 214 0.40 14.87 0.88
C VAL A 214 -0.37 14.57 2.17
N VAL A 215 0.38 14.43 3.26
CA VAL A 215 -0.15 14.36 4.62
C VAL A 215 0.03 15.72 5.28
N ASP A 216 -1.06 16.23 5.82
CA ASP A 216 -1.11 17.36 6.75
C ASP A 216 -1.39 16.78 8.14
N LEU A 217 -0.41 16.88 9.05
CA LEU A 217 -0.50 16.38 10.42
C LEU A 217 -0.47 17.56 11.40
N THR A 218 -1.56 17.73 12.14
CA THR A 218 -1.62 18.62 13.30
C THR A 218 -1.64 17.77 14.57
N PHE A 219 -0.73 18.00 15.50
CA PHE A 219 -0.66 17.23 16.74
C PHE A 219 -0.28 18.09 17.94
N ARG A 220 -0.60 17.60 19.14
CA ARG A 220 -0.13 18.14 20.41
C ARG A 220 1.01 17.27 20.93
N ALA A 221 2.19 17.86 21.10
CA ALA A 221 3.35 17.19 21.70
C ALA A 221 3.11 16.93 23.20
N THR A 222 3.81 15.97 23.78
CA THR A 222 3.67 15.65 25.22
C THR A 222 4.56 16.49 26.12
N ARG A 223 5.41 17.34 25.53
CA ARG A 223 6.30 18.28 26.23
C ARG A 223 6.46 19.56 25.41
N ASP A 224 6.98 20.59 26.06
CA ASP A 224 7.40 21.81 25.38
C ASP A 224 8.53 21.52 24.39
N THR A 225 8.42 22.11 23.21
CA THR A 225 9.36 21.98 22.08
C THR A 225 9.15 23.13 21.10
N SER A 226 9.87 23.11 19.98
CA SER A 226 9.75 24.07 18.90
C SER A 226 9.69 23.36 17.54
N ILE A 227 9.14 24.02 16.53
CA ILE A 227 9.12 23.48 15.17
C ILE A 227 10.53 23.28 14.61
N GLN A 228 11.50 24.09 15.06
CA GLN A 228 12.91 23.97 14.68
C GLN A 228 13.54 22.68 15.23
N GLU A 229 13.19 22.30 16.46
CA GLU A 229 13.66 21.05 17.08
C GLU A 229 13.10 19.83 16.31
N ILE A 230 11.81 19.87 15.98
CA ILE A 230 11.12 18.82 15.21
C ILE A 230 11.71 18.69 13.80
N ASP A 231 11.89 19.81 13.09
CA ASP A 231 12.49 19.84 11.75
C ASP A 231 13.92 19.25 11.74
N ALA A 232 14.75 19.65 12.71
CA ALA A 232 16.10 19.14 12.85
C ALA A 232 16.11 17.62 13.12
N ALA A 233 15.21 17.14 13.98
CA ALA A 233 15.07 15.72 14.29
C ALA A 233 14.63 14.90 13.06
N LEU A 234 13.64 15.36 12.29
CA LEU A 234 13.20 14.72 11.06
C LEU A 234 14.33 14.63 10.03
N LYS A 235 15.05 15.74 9.79
CA LYS A 235 16.21 15.78 8.88
C LYS A 235 17.36 14.89 9.34
N LYS A 236 17.59 14.79 10.65
CA LYS A 236 18.61 13.88 11.21
C LYS A 236 18.19 12.43 11.01
N ALA A 237 16.93 12.10 11.27
CA ALA A 237 16.39 10.76 11.10
C ALA A 237 16.46 10.30 9.64
N SER A 238 16.11 11.16 8.68
CA SER A 238 16.17 10.84 7.24
C SER A 238 17.58 10.52 6.75
N LYS A 239 18.61 11.09 7.39
CA LYS A 239 20.03 10.80 7.09
C LYS A 239 20.60 9.62 7.87
N THR A 240 19.88 9.13 8.89
CA THR A 240 20.36 8.08 9.81
C THR A 240 19.43 6.87 9.78
N TYR A 241 18.64 6.64 10.83
CA TYR A 241 17.88 5.40 11.03
C TYR A 241 16.60 5.30 10.17
N MET A 242 16.19 6.37 9.51
CA MET A 242 15.06 6.39 8.55
C MET A 242 15.51 6.56 7.09
N LYS A 243 16.80 6.41 6.80
CA LYS A 243 17.34 6.55 5.45
C LYS A 243 16.67 5.58 4.47
N GLY A 244 16.19 6.12 3.35
CA GLY A 244 15.47 5.36 2.31
C GLY A 244 13.98 5.14 2.61
N ILE A 245 13.48 5.62 3.76
CA ILE A 245 12.06 5.60 4.13
C ILE A 245 11.52 7.02 4.28
N LEU A 246 12.22 7.86 5.05
CA LEU A 246 11.93 9.29 5.21
C LEU A 246 12.95 10.10 4.40
N GLY A 247 12.46 11.12 3.68
CA GLY A 247 13.25 12.07 2.88
C GLY A 247 13.30 13.45 3.51
#